data_AF-A0A2G9N1C1-F1
#
_entry.id   AF-A0A2G9N1C1-F1
#
_cell.length_a   1.000
_cell.length_b   1.000
_cell.length_c   1.000
_cell.angle_alpha   90.00
_cell.angle_beta   90.00
_cell.angle_gamma   90.00
#
_symmetry.space_group_name_H-M   'P 1'
#
loop_
_entity.id
_entity.type
_entity.pdbx_description
1 polymer ?
#
loop_
_entity_poly.entity_id
_entity_poly.type
_entity_poly.pdbx_seq_one_letter_code
_entity_poly.pdbx_strand_id
1 'polypeptide(L)' 'MMAENELKIIARLDIAIKLLAVNAVGNKPLKEQVALLDSVGLAPKEIADILDKSPNLISVTLHGIRKIKKGGKNAK' A
#
# COMPACT_ATOMS: atom_id res chain seq x y z
N MET A 1 -29.44 5.57 -15.84
CA MET A 1 -29.73 4.98 -14.52
C MET A 1 -28.82 3.78 -14.18
N MET A 2 -28.63 2.77 -15.05
CA MET A 2 -27.74 1.61 -14.74
C MET A 2 -26.28 2.01 -14.43
N ALA A 3 -25.66 2.85 -15.27
CA ALA A 3 -24.27 3.27 -15.10
C ALA A 3 -24.00 4.08 -13.81
N GLU A 4 -25.00 4.80 -13.30
CA GLU A 4 -24.84 5.60 -12.07
C GLU A 4 -24.75 4.69 -10.83
N ASN A 5 -25.49 3.57 -10.82
CA ASN A 5 -25.42 2.61 -9.73
C ASN A 5 -24.08 1.86 -9.72
N GLU A 6 -23.55 1.51 -10.89
CA GLU A 6 -22.23 0.87 -11.00
C GLU A 6 -21.12 1.76 -10.42
N LEU A 7 -21.13 3.07 -10.77
CA LEU A 7 -20.16 4.02 -10.22
C LEU A 7 -20.27 4.16 -8.70
N LYS A 8 -21.49 4.16 -8.14
CA LYS A 8 -21.71 4.19 -6.69
C LYS A 8 -21.17 2.93 -6.00
N ILE A 9 -21.36 1.77 -6.61
CA ILE A 9 -20.85 0.49 -6.08
C ILE A 9 -19.32 0.50 -6.08
N ILE A 10 -18.69 0.90 -7.18
CA ILE A 10 -17.22 0.99 -7.29
C ILE A 10 -16.67 1.92 -6.19
N ALA A 11 -17.25 3.10 -6.01
CA ALA A 11 -16.82 4.04 -4.98
C ALA A 11 -16.94 3.46 -3.55
N ARG A 12 -18.00 2.67 -3.28
CA ARG A 12 -18.17 2.01 -1.97
C ARG A 12 -17.18 0.86 -1.78
N LEU A 13 -16.86 0.12 -2.84
CA LEU A 13 -15.84 -0.93 -2.82
C LEU A 13 -14.45 -0.34 -2.54
N ASP A 14 -14.10 0.78 -3.16
CA ASP A 14 -12.83 1.47 -2.91
C ASP A 14 -12.67 1.86 -1.44
N ILE A 15 -13.74 2.36 -0.81
CA ILE A 15 -13.75 2.69 0.62
C ILE A 15 -13.53 1.43 1.47
N ALA A 16 -14.23 0.33 1.14
CA ALA A 16 -14.09 -0.93 1.86
C ALA A 16 -12.66 -1.49 1.76
N ILE A 17 -12.06 -1.46 0.58
CA ILE A 17 -10.68 -1.90 0.35
C ILE A 17 -9.69 -1.06 1.19
N LYS A 18 -9.86 0.27 1.21
CA LYS A 18 -9.01 1.16 2.04
C LYS A 18 -9.12 0.85 3.52
N LEU A 19 -10.34 0.63 4.03
CA LEU A 19 -10.56 0.25 5.43
C LEU A 19 -9.89 -1.08 5.79
N LEU A 20 -10.01 -2.08 4.92
CA LEU A 20 -9.36 -3.39 5.10
C LEU A 20 -7.84 -3.25 5.08
N ALA A 21 -7.29 -2.45 4.16
CA ALA A 21 -5.86 -2.20 4.07
C ALA A 21 -5.31 -1.55 5.35
N VAL A 22 -6.00 -0.52 5.88
CA VAL A 22 -5.65 0.13 7.16
C VAL A 22 -5.69 -0.89 8.31
N ASN A 23 -6.73 -1.72 8.38
CA ASN A 23 -6.86 -2.73 9.42
C ASN A 23 -5.73 -3.76 9.38
N ALA A 24 -5.36 -4.24 8.19
CA ALA A 24 -4.32 -5.25 8.00
C ALA A 24 -2.92 -4.80 8.47
N VAL A 25 -2.68 -3.48 8.49
CA VAL A 25 -1.36 -2.90 8.77
C VAL A 25 -1.27 -2.13 10.09
N GLY A 26 -2.40 -1.89 10.77
CA GLY A 26 -2.52 -0.93 11.88
C GLY A 26 -1.51 -1.08 13.03
N ASN A 27 -1.07 -2.31 13.33
CA ASN A 27 -0.13 -2.59 14.43
C ASN A 27 1.33 -2.81 13.97
N LYS A 28 1.64 -2.55 12.70
CA LYS A 28 2.97 -2.84 12.12
C LYS A 28 3.83 -1.57 12.04
N PRO A 29 5.16 -1.67 12.16
CA PRO A 29 6.06 -0.57 11.82
C PRO A 29 5.90 -0.14 10.36
N LEU A 30 6.08 1.14 10.05
CA LEU A 30 5.88 1.71 8.70
C LEU A 30 6.51 0.87 7.57
N LYS A 31 7.73 0.40 7.77
CA LYS A 31 8.44 -0.41 6.77
C LYS A 31 7.72 -1.73 6.47
N GLU A 32 7.15 -2.37 7.48
CA GLU A 32 6.35 -3.59 7.33
C GLU A 32 4.97 -3.29 6.73
N GLN A 33 4.34 -2.17 7.11
CA GLN A 33 3.10 -1.71 6.48
C GLN A 33 3.30 -1.55 4.97
N VAL A 34 4.33 -0.80 4.57
CA VAL A 34 4.67 -0.54 3.17
C VAL A 34 5.03 -1.82 2.43
N ALA A 35 5.83 -2.72 3.04
CA ALA A 35 6.18 -3.99 2.43
C ALA A 35 4.95 -4.88 2.18
N LEU A 36 4.01 -4.94 3.13
CA LEU A 36 2.80 -5.74 3.00
C LEU A 36 1.88 -5.18 1.90
N LEU A 37 1.65 -3.87 1.89
CA LEU A 37 0.79 -3.24 0.88
C LEU A 37 1.40 -3.32 -0.55
N ASP A 38 2.72 -3.16 -0.69
CA ASP A 38 3.42 -3.38 -1.98
C ASP A 38 3.32 -4.84 -2.43
N SER A 39 3.37 -5.81 -1.49
CA SER A 39 3.29 -7.23 -1.82
C SER A 39 1.93 -7.68 -2.38
N VAL A 40 0.86 -6.94 -2.09
CA VAL A 40 -0.48 -7.17 -2.66
C VAL A 40 -0.73 -6.34 -3.92
N GLY A 41 0.29 -5.64 -4.43
CA GLY A 41 0.24 -4.95 -5.73
C GLY A 41 -0.21 -3.50 -5.68
N LEU A 42 -0.37 -2.90 -4.49
CA LEU A 42 -0.74 -1.49 -4.39
C LEU A 42 0.41 -0.59 -4.87
N ALA A 43 0.08 0.40 -5.68
CA ALA A 43 1.04 1.38 -6.18
C ALA A 43 1.49 2.32 -5.04
N PRO A 44 2.69 2.92 -5.12
CA PRO A 44 3.21 3.81 -4.07
C PRO A 44 2.27 4.97 -3.70
N LYS A 45 1.51 5.49 -4.68
CA LYS A 45 0.50 6.53 -4.45
C LYS A 45 -0.67 6.01 -3.61
N GLU A 46 -1.19 4.83 -3.92
CA GLU A 46 -2.30 4.21 -3.18
C GLU A 46 -1.89 3.88 -1.75
N ILE A 47 -0.66 3.38 -1.56
CA ILE A 47 -0.08 3.14 -0.24
C ILE A 47 0.02 4.45 0.56
N ALA A 48 0.46 5.53 -0.08
CA ALA A 48 0.56 6.84 0.55
C ALA A 48 -0.82 7.35 1.00
N ASP A 49 -1.84 7.19 0.14
CA ASP A 49 -3.22 7.57 0.45
C ASP A 49 -3.81 6.73 1.60
N ILE A 50 -3.53 5.42 1.65
CA ILE A 50 -4.01 4.50 2.70
C ILE A 50 -3.36 4.81 4.06
N LEU A 51 -2.05 5.08 4.07
CA LEU A 51 -1.29 5.30 5.30
C LEU A 51 -1.27 6.76 5.77
N ASP A 52 -1.91 7.67 5.02
CA ASP A 52 -1.86 9.11 5.22
C ASP A 52 -0.40 9.61 5.35
N LYS A 53 0.37 9.38 4.27
CA LYS A 53 1.79 9.76 4.15
C LYS A 53 2.08 10.40 2.80
N SER A 54 3.26 11.00 2.67
CA SER A 54 3.70 11.52 1.39
C SER A 54 4.16 10.39 0.45
N PRO A 55 3.89 10.48 -0.87
CA PRO A 55 4.37 9.51 -1.85
C PRO A 55 5.91 9.38 -1.87
N ASN A 56 6.62 10.46 -1.55
CA ASN A 56 8.07 10.46 -1.45
C ASN A 56 8.56 9.54 -0.32
N LEU A 57 7.94 9.62 0.87
CA LEU A 57 8.29 8.75 2.00
C LEU A 57 8.10 7.27 1.65
N ILE A 58 6.98 6.94 1.00
CA ILE A 58 6.70 5.56 0.54
C ILE A 58 7.75 5.09 -0.46
N SER A 59 8.08 5.93 -1.45
CA SER A 59 9.07 5.61 -2.48
C SER A 59 10.46 5.35 -1.90
N VAL A 60 10.91 6.19 -0.96
CA VAL A 60 12.19 6.01 -0.25
C VAL A 60 12.17 4.73 0.59
N THR A 61 11.05 4.45 1.27
CA THR A 61 10.88 3.23 2.08
C THR A 61 10.97 1.97 1.21
N LEU A 62 10.27 1.95 0.06
CA LEU A 62 10.33 0.85 -0.92
C LEU A 62 11.74 0.68 -1.49
N HIS A 63 12.42 1.78 -1.81
CA HIS A 63 13.81 1.73 -2.26
C HIS A 63 14.71 1.07 -1.20
N GLY A 64 14.55 1.46 0.07
CA GLY A 64 15.27 0.85 1.20
C GLY A 64 15.00 -0.65 1.33
N ILE A 65 13.73 -1.07 1.26
CA ILE A 65 13.31 -2.49 1.28
C ILE A 65 13.98 -3.27 0.14
N ARG A 66 13.94 -2.74 -1.09
CA ARG A 66 14.54 -3.37 -2.28
C ARG A 66 16.06 -3.49 -2.19
N LYS A 67 16.73 -2.48 -1.64
CA LYS A 67 18.19 -2.49 -1.43
C LYS A 67 18.60 -3.62 -0.48
N ILE A 68 17.89 -3.79 0.63
CA ILE A 68 18.15 -4.86 1.60
C ILE A 68 17.93 -6.24 0.95
N LYS A 69 16.85 -6.40 0.18
CA LYS A 69 16.56 -7.65 -0.54
C LYS A 69 17.65 -8.03 -1.56
N LYS A 70 18.29 -7.03 -2.19
CA LYS A 70 19.41 -7.25 -3.13
C LYS A 70 20.73 -7.53 -2.40
N GLY A 71 21.05 -6.76 -1.36
CA GLY A 71 22.29 -6.93 -0.59
C GLY A 71 22.35 -8.23 0.22
N GLY A 72 21.22 -8.70 0.74
CA GLY A 72 21.12 -9.97 1.48
C GLY A 72 21.30 -11.23 0.61
N LYS A 73 21.28 -11.11 -0.73
CA LYS A 73 21.58 -12.23 -1.63
C LYS A 73 23.08 -12.45 -1.87
N ASN A 74 23.94 -11.47 -1.54
CA ASN A 74 25.40 -11.57 -1.72
C ASN A 74 26.15 -11.91 -0.42
N ALA A 75 25.43 -12.22 0.67
CA ALA A 75 25.99 -12.53 1.98
C ALA A 75 25.74 -14.00 2.40
N LYS A 76 25.48 -14.88 1.43
CA LYS A 76 25.37 -16.33 1.61
C LYS A 76 26.33 -17.04 0.68
#